data_AF-A0A3A3GGN3-F1
#
_entry.id   AF-A0A3A3GGN3-F1
#
_cell.length_a   1.000
_cell.length_b   1.000
_cell.length_c   1.000
_cell.angle_alpha   90.00
_cell.angle_beta   90.00
_cell.angle_gamma   90.00
#
_symmetry.space_group_name_H-M   'P 1'
#
loop_
_entity.id
_entity.type
_entity.pdbx_description
1 polymer ?
#
loop_
_entity_poly.entity_id
_entity_poly.type
_entity_poly.pdbx_seq_one_letter_code
_entity_poly.pdbx_strand_id
1 'polypeptide(L)'
;MKKDNEPIQSETLLANETDILRGLLDAAASTEGERQAIEIARKGKVFFRFSIRPLAEAEYNACRDKATKYKKNRRLGGIKMPDDTDTARYRSYLIYEATVPEDQQKVWNNKAAWDQLNVISGVQLIDKVLLPGEKDAIIEQIDRLSGYDLDDDESSEAEEVIKN
;
A
#
# COMPACT_ATOMS: atom_id res chain seq x y z
N MET A 1 -59.97 -1.12 -23.80
CA MET A 1 -58.90 -0.92 -24.79
C MET A 1 -58.11 0.30 -24.36
N LYS A 2 -56.91 0.07 -23.81
CA LYS A 2 -55.76 0.97 -23.64
C LYS A 2 -54.78 0.18 -22.76
N LYS A 3 -53.82 -0.49 -23.41
CA LYS A 3 -52.66 -1.07 -22.72
C LYS A 3 -51.69 0.09 -22.58
N ASP A 4 -51.46 0.51 -21.35
CA ASP A 4 -50.43 1.47 -21.03
C ASP A 4 -49.08 0.82 -21.30
N ASN A 5 -48.26 1.59 -21.99
CA ASN A 5 -46.90 1.31 -22.40
C ASN A 5 -46.03 1.28 -21.14
N GLU A 6 -45.49 0.14 -20.74
CA GLU A 6 -44.58 0.04 -19.58
C GLU A 6 -43.15 0.48 -19.98
N PRO A 7 -42.62 1.59 -19.44
CA PRO A 7 -41.20 1.94 -19.58
C PRO A 7 -40.35 1.27 -18.50
N ILE A 8 -40.65 0.02 -18.12
CA ILE A 8 -40.16 -0.55 -16.85
C ILE A 8 -38.78 -1.23 -17.00
N GLN A 9 -38.27 -1.48 -18.20
CA GLN A 9 -36.99 -2.21 -18.37
C GLN A 9 -35.76 -1.28 -18.31
N SER A 10 -35.83 -0.10 -18.93
CA SER A 10 -34.68 0.81 -19.02
C SER A 10 -34.39 1.54 -17.72
N GLU A 11 -35.43 1.88 -16.96
CA GLU A 11 -35.29 2.67 -15.73
C GLU A 11 -34.66 1.83 -14.59
N THR A 12 -34.95 0.53 -14.51
CA THR A 12 -34.32 -0.40 -13.56
C THR A 12 -32.87 -0.75 -13.94
N LEU A 13 -32.56 -0.85 -15.25
CA LEU A 13 -31.18 -1.00 -15.75
C LEU A 13 -30.34 0.25 -15.46
N LEU A 14 -30.88 1.45 -15.69
CA LEU A 14 -30.22 2.73 -15.38
C LEU A 14 -30.03 2.94 -13.87
N ALA A 15 -30.96 2.48 -13.03
CA ALA A 15 -30.81 2.45 -11.58
C ALA A 15 -29.62 1.56 -11.16
N ASN A 16 -29.55 0.34 -11.71
CA ASN A 16 -28.43 -0.58 -11.46
C ASN A 16 -27.08 -0.05 -11.99
N GLU A 17 -27.05 0.60 -13.15
CA GLU A 17 -25.82 1.21 -13.70
C GLU A 17 -25.34 2.39 -12.85
N THR A 18 -26.27 3.21 -12.34
CA THR A 18 -25.94 4.34 -11.46
C THR A 18 -25.39 3.84 -10.12
N ASP A 19 -25.95 2.76 -9.58
CA ASP A 19 -25.49 2.13 -8.35
C ASP A 19 -24.13 1.45 -8.52
N ILE A 20 -23.87 0.80 -9.67
CA ILE A 20 -22.54 0.26 -10.01
C ILE A 20 -21.51 1.39 -10.15
N LEU A 21 -21.85 2.46 -10.88
CA LEU A 21 -20.95 3.60 -11.04
C LEU A 21 -20.61 4.22 -9.67
N ARG A 22 -21.60 4.38 -8.81
CA ARG A 22 -21.40 4.85 -7.44
C ARG A 22 -20.49 3.91 -6.66
N GLY A 23 -20.73 2.60 -6.71
CA GLY A 23 -19.87 1.61 -6.06
C GLY A 23 -18.42 1.66 -6.55
N LEU A 24 -18.19 1.84 -7.86
CA LEU A 24 -16.85 2.00 -8.44
C LEU A 24 -16.17 3.29 -7.96
N LEU A 25 -16.90 4.41 -7.89
CA LEU A 25 -16.36 5.68 -7.41
C LEU A 25 -16.07 5.65 -5.91
N ASP A 26 -16.96 5.05 -5.12
CA ASP A 26 -16.79 4.89 -3.68
C ASP A 26 -15.58 3.98 -3.38
N ALA A 27 -15.40 2.89 -4.15
CA ALA A 27 -14.21 2.02 -4.03
C ALA A 27 -12.91 2.72 -4.43
N ALA A 28 -12.95 3.61 -5.43
CA ALA A 28 -11.78 4.42 -5.80
C ALA A 28 -11.41 5.41 -4.67
N ALA A 29 -12.41 6.00 -4.01
CA ALA A 29 -12.23 6.97 -2.94
C ALA A 29 -11.93 6.34 -1.56
N SER A 30 -12.29 5.07 -1.32
CA SER A 30 -12.21 4.46 0.01
C SER A 30 -10.80 4.37 0.59
N THR A 31 -9.78 4.31 -0.27
CA THR A 31 -8.37 4.29 0.13
C THR A 31 -7.85 5.68 0.55
N GLU A 32 -8.59 6.75 0.27
CA GLU A 32 -8.17 8.11 0.58
C GLU A 32 -8.31 8.40 2.07
N GLY A 33 -7.16 8.55 2.74
CA GLY A 33 -7.11 8.98 4.13
C GLY A 33 -7.03 7.84 5.15
N GLU A 34 -7.04 6.59 4.71
CA GLU A 34 -6.75 5.45 5.57
C GLU A 34 -5.32 5.54 6.11
N ARG A 35 -5.19 5.49 7.44
CA ARG A 35 -3.91 5.64 8.13
C ARG A 35 -3.86 4.73 9.35
N GLN A 36 -2.70 4.10 9.55
CA GLN A 36 -2.43 3.32 10.74
C GLN A 36 -1.17 3.81 11.45
N ALA A 37 -1.24 3.99 12.77
CA ALA A 37 -0.07 4.35 13.56
C ALA A 37 0.78 3.11 13.87
N ILE A 38 2.09 3.24 13.65
CA ILE A 38 3.10 2.24 13.97
C ILE A 38 3.93 2.75 15.15
N GLU A 39 4.18 1.88 16.12
CA GLU A 39 5.04 2.13 17.26
C GLU A 39 6.28 1.23 17.22
N ILE A 40 7.46 1.84 17.27
CA ILE A 40 8.72 1.10 17.42
C ILE A 40 9.07 1.05 18.90
N ALA A 41 8.85 -0.11 19.53
CA ALA A 41 9.13 -0.34 20.94
C ALA A 41 9.98 -1.60 21.14
N ARG A 42 10.96 -1.54 22.06
CA ARG A 42 11.77 -2.70 22.45
C ARG A 42 11.92 -2.73 23.95
N LYS A 43 11.73 -3.91 24.55
CA LYS A 43 11.88 -4.13 26.01
C LYS A 43 11.06 -3.13 26.85
N GLY A 44 9.83 -2.82 26.42
CA GLY A 44 8.94 -1.88 27.13
C GLY A 44 9.27 -0.40 26.95
N LYS A 45 10.26 -0.04 26.13
CA LYS A 45 10.56 1.35 25.79
C LYS A 45 10.14 1.66 24.36
N VAL A 46 9.32 2.69 24.21
CA VAL A 46 8.96 3.29 22.92
C VAL A 46 10.10 4.21 22.45
N PHE A 47 10.55 4.03 21.21
CA PHE A 47 11.57 4.87 20.60
C PHE A 47 10.96 6.00 19.79
N PHE A 48 10.04 5.68 18.88
CA PHE A 48 9.31 6.64 18.06
C PHE A 48 8.05 6.00 17.47
N ARG A 49 7.20 6.85 16.89
CA ARG A 49 5.97 6.47 16.20
C ARG A 49 5.88 7.19 14.87
N PHE A 50 5.21 6.59 13.90
CA PHE A 50 4.91 7.18 12.60
C PHE A 50 3.63 6.54 12.04
N SER A 51 3.01 7.16 11.06
CA SER A 51 1.78 6.68 10.44
C SER A 51 2.07 6.15 9.04
N ILE A 52 1.45 5.03 8.69
CA ILE A 52 1.48 4.45 7.35
C ILE A 52 0.11 4.60 6.67
N ARG A 53 0.11 4.55 5.33
CA ARG A 53 -1.06 4.52 4.45
C ARG A 53 -0.98 3.29 3.52
N PRO A 54 -2.09 2.86 2.90
CA PRO A 54 -2.05 1.89 1.83
C PRO A 54 -1.15 2.34 0.66
N LEU A 55 -0.64 1.36 -0.08
CA LEU A 55 0.13 1.53 -1.30
C LEU A 55 -0.61 0.92 -2.50
N ALA A 56 -0.59 1.63 -3.63
CA ALA A 56 -1.06 1.08 -4.89
C ALA A 56 -0.03 0.12 -5.50
N GLU A 57 -0.46 -0.80 -6.35
CA GLU A 57 0.43 -1.77 -7.03
C GLU A 57 1.59 -1.07 -7.78
N ALA A 58 1.31 0.08 -8.40
CA ALA A 58 2.33 0.90 -9.07
C ALA A 58 3.44 1.37 -8.11
N GLU A 59 3.12 1.65 -6.85
CA GLU A 59 4.07 2.07 -5.83
C GLU A 59 4.93 0.89 -5.35
N TYR A 60 4.34 -0.30 -5.18
CA TYR A 60 5.11 -1.54 -4.93
C TYR A 60 6.11 -1.80 -6.05
N ASN A 61 5.67 -1.67 -7.30
CA ASN A 61 6.52 -1.85 -8.47
C ASN A 61 7.65 -0.81 -8.52
N ALA A 62 7.35 0.47 -8.28
CA ALA A 62 8.35 1.52 -8.24
C ALA A 62 9.40 1.28 -7.12
N CYS A 63 8.97 0.81 -5.95
CA CYS A 63 9.88 0.45 -4.86
C CYS A 63 10.79 -0.73 -5.26
N ARG A 64 10.24 -1.73 -5.94
CA ARG A 64 10.99 -2.90 -6.42
C ARG A 64 12.02 -2.49 -7.48
N ASP A 65 11.66 -1.61 -8.40
CA ASP A 65 12.57 -1.11 -9.43
C ASP A 65 13.72 -0.30 -8.81
N LYS A 66 13.44 0.57 -7.83
CA LYS A 66 14.46 1.32 -7.06
C LYS A 66 15.43 0.38 -6.32
N ALA A 67 14.97 -0.80 -5.91
CA ALA A 67 15.77 -1.82 -5.24
C ALA A 67 16.49 -2.79 -6.20
N THR A 68 16.19 -2.73 -7.50
CA THR A 68 16.72 -3.65 -8.50
C THR A 68 17.90 -3.04 -9.25
N LYS A 69 19.01 -3.79 -9.33
CA LYS A 69 20.14 -3.46 -10.19
C LYS A 69 19.82 -3.92 -11.61
N TYR A 70 20.11 -3.07 -12.58
CA TYR A 70 19.95 -3.39 -14.00
C TYR A 70 21.31 -3.43 -14.69
N LYS A 71 21.56 -4.49 -15.47
CA LYS A 71 22.76 -4.62 -16.30
C LYS A 71 22.41 -4.55 -17.78
N LYS A 72 23.28 -3.94 -18.57
CA LYS A 72 23.14 -3.93 -20.03
C LYS A 72 23.53 -5.29 -20.59
N ASN A 73 22.60 -5.95 -21.27
CA ASN A 73 22.89 -7.19 -21.97
C ASN A 73 23.54 -6.89 -23.33
N ARG A 74 24.85 -7.12 -23.44
CA ARG A 74 25.61 -6.86 -24.67
C ARG A 74 25.19 -7.74 -25.86
N ARG A 75 24.59 -8.91 -25.61
CA ARG A 75 24.12 -9.83 -26.67
C ARG A 75 22.78 -9.41 -27.27
N LEU A 76 21.97 -8.67 -26.51
CA LEU A 76 20.65 -8.17 -26.93
C LEU A 76 20.70 -6.66 -27.23
N GLY A 77 21.75 -6.20 -27.92
CA GLY A 77 21.85 -4.80 -28.35
C GLY A 77 21.96 -3.77 -27.21
N GLY A 78 22.34 -4.18 -26.00
CA GLY A 78 22.53 -3.26 -24.87
C GLY A 78 21.27 -2.95 -24.06
N ILE A 79 20.17 -3.70 -24.26
CA ILE A 79 18.95 -3.61 -23.45
C ILE A 79 19.28 -3.80 -21.96
N LYS A 80 18.74 -2.92 -21.11
CA LYS A 80 18.86 -3.04 -19.65
C LYS A 80 17.93 -4.15 -19.17
N MET A 81 18.50 -5.18 -18.56
CA MET A 81 17.78 -6.27 -17.94
C MET A 81 17.93 -6.20 -16.42
N PRO A 82 16.89 -6.55 -15.65
CA PRO A 82 17.02 -6.72 -14.21
C PRO A 82 18.04 -7.84 -13.93
N ASP A 83 18.91 -7.60 -12.95
CA ASP A 83 20.01 -8.49 -12.58
C ASP A 83 19.85 -9.06 -11.17
N ASP A 84 19.66 -8.17 -10.19
CA ASP A 84 19.56 -8.54 -8.77
C ASP A 84 18.71 -7.52 -8.01
N THR A 85 17.78 -8.00 -7.19
CA THR A 85 16.90 -7.15 -6.36
C THR A 85 17.30 -7.26 -4.90
N ASP A 86 17.74 -6.13 -4.33
CA ASP A 86 18.10 -6.04 -2.91
C ASP A 86 16.83 -6.03 -2.05
N THR A 87 16.49 -7.20 -1.49
CA THR A 87 15.26 -7.39 -0.71
C THR A 87 15.24 -6.51 0.53
N ALA A 88 16.36 -6.36 1.24
CA ALA A 88 16.43 -5.52 2.44
C ALA A 88 16.15 -4.05 2.11
N ARG A 89 16.69 -3.58 0.98
CA ARG A 89 16.44 -2.24 0.47
C ARG A 89 15.01 -2.06 -0.03
N TYR A 90 14.44 -3.07 -0.70
CA TYR A 90 13.06 -3.06 -1.14
C TYR A 90 12.10 -2.87 0.04
N ARG A 91 12.29 -3.65 1.12
CA ARG A 91 11.54 -3.52 2.38
C ARG A 91 11.63 -2.10 2.96
N SER A 92 12.83 -1.52 2.98
CA SER A 92 13.02 -0.14 3.44
C SER A 92 12.35 0.90 2.53
N TYR A 93 12.28 0.66 1.21
CA TYR A 93 11.54 1.53 0.28
C TYR A 93 10.03 1.46 0.52
N LEU A 94 9.46 0.28 0.73
CA LEU A 94 8.03 0.12 1.04
C LEU A 94 7.65 0.90 2.29
N ILE A 95 8.42 0.75 3.37
CA ILE A 95 8.18 1.48 4.63
C ILE A 95 8.28 3.00 4.41
N TYR A 96 9.28 3.45 3.65
CA TYR A 96 9.42 4.87 3.35
C TYR A 96 8.21 5.42 2.57
N GLU A 97 7.84 4.75 1.47
CA GLU A 97 6.75 5.16 0.57
C GLU A 97 5.38 5.14 1.27
N ALA A 98 5.14 4.12 2.10
CA ALA A 98 3.92 3.96 2.88
C ALA A 98 3.83 4.93 4.06
N THR A 99 4.95 5.47 4.55
CA THR A 99 4.90 6.47 5.63
C THR A 99 4.25 7.75 5.10
N VAL A 100 3.32 8.34 5.86
CA VAL A 100 2.65 9.59 5.46
C VAL A 100 3.67 10.75 5.32
N PRO A 101 3.49 11.70 4.39
CA PRO A 101 4.49 12.72 4.09
C PRO A 101 4.97 13.53 5.30
N GLU A 102 4.07 13.82 6.25
CA GLU A 102 4.40 14.58 7.45
C GLU A 102 5.38 13.82 8.35
N ASP A 103 5.16 12.51 8.52
CA ASP A 103 6.04 11.64 9.31
C ASP A 103 7.31 11.25 8.54
N GLN A 104 7.29 11.15 7.21
CA GLN A 104 8.52 11.03 6.41
C GLN A 104 9.45 12.19 6.72
N GLN A 105 8.93 13.43 6.72
CA GLN A 105 9.75 14.61 6.96
C GLN A 105 10.32 14.65 8.39
N LYS A 106 9.50 14.27 9.38
CA LYS A 106 9.86 14.31 10.80
C LYS A 106 10.78 13.17 11.24
N VAL A 107 10.53 11.95 10.75
CA VAL A 107 11.19 10.73 11.21
C VAL A 107 12.30 10.34 10.23
N TRP A 108 11.95 10.07 8.97
CA TRP A 108 12.89 9.50 8.02
C TRP A 108 13.83 10.51 7.37
N ASN A 109 13.40 11.77 7.20
CA ASN A 109 14.21 12.85 6.62
C ASN A 109 14.86 13.75 7.68
N ASN A 110 14.98 13.26 8.91
CA ASN A 110 15.65 13.96 9.99
C ASN A 110 17.17 14.03 9.73
N LYS A 111 17.64 15.20 9.29
CA LYS A 111 19.05 15.44 8.93
C LYS A 111 20.01 15.25 10.11
N ALA A 112 19.59 15.62 11.32
CA ALA A 112 20.43 15.40 12.50
C ALA A 112 20.64 13.91 12.78
N ALA A 113 19.62 13.07 12.55
CA ALA A 113 19.77 11.62 12.63
C ALA A 113 20.67 11.07 11.51
N TRP A 114 20.56 11.63 10.30
CA TRP A 114 21.41 11.23 9.17
C TRP A 114 22.89 11.46 9.45
N ASP A 115 23.23 12.64 9.95
CA ASP A 115 24.59 13.02 10.29
C ASP A 115 25.16 12.12 11.41
N GLN A 116 24.38 11.90 12.48
CA GLN A 116 24.82 11.09 13.62
C GLN A 116 24.95 9.60 13.30
N LEU A 117 24.13 9.07 12.39
CA LEU A 117 24.12 7.65 12.03
C LEU A 117 24.88 7.35 10.74
N ASN A 118 25.47 8.38 10.12
CA ASN A 118 26.22 8.31 8.86
C ASN A 118 25.41 7.64 7.73
N VAL A 119 24.20 8.15 7.49
CA VAL A 119 23.32 7.73 6.39
C VAL A 119 22.99 8.92 5.49
N ILE A 120 22.71 8.67 4.22
CA ILE A 120 22.47 9.75 3.23
C ILE A 120 21.03 9.84 2.73
N SER A 121 20.14 8.97 3.22
CA SER A 121 18.73 8.95 2.83
C SER A 121 17.83 8.36 3.93
N GLY A 122 16.54 8.66 3.88
CA GLY A 122 15.57 8.10 4.81
C GLY A 122 15.45 6.58 4.71
N VAL A 123 15.63 6.02 3.51
CA VAL A 123 15.66 4.58 3.28
C VAL A 123 16.86 3.92 3.96
N GLN A 124 18.03 4.56 3.92
CA GLN A 124 19.19 4.08 4.69
C GLN A 124 18.99 4.25 6.19
N LEU A 125 18.32 5.32 6.63
CA LEU A 125 17.97 5.48 8.04
C LEU A 125 17.06 4.34 8.52
N ILE A 126 16.00 4.04 7.78
CA ILE A 126 15.09 2.90 8.05
C ILE A 126 15.88 1.60 8.14
N ASP A 127 16.77 1.36 7.18
CA ASP A 127 17.61 0.16 7.14
C ASP A 127 18.55 0.06 8.36
N LYS A 128 19.03 1.20 8.83
CA LYS A 128 19.94 1.29 9.97
C LYS A 128 19.25 1.09 11.32
N VAL A 129 18.03 1.60 11.49
CA VAL A 129 17.39 1.71 12.82
C VAL A 129 16.36 0.64 13.11
N LEU A 130 15.71 0.07 12.08
CA LEU A 130 14.71 -0.98 12.25
C LEU A 130 15.33 -2.38 12.19
N LEU A 131 14.90 -3.26 13.08
CA LEU A 131 15.26 -4.68 13.05
C LEU A 131 14.52 -5.40 11.91
N PRO A 132 15.06 -6.51 11.36
CA PRO A 132 14.39 -7.24 10.29
C PRO A 132 12.96 -7.65 10.62
N GLY A 133 12.71 -8.19 11.82
CA GLY A 133 11.36 -8.58 12.25
C GLY A 133 10.42 -7.39 12.47
N GLU A 134 10.94 -6.21 12.81
CA GLU A 134 10.12 -4.99 12.87
C GLU A 134 9.73 -4.55 11.45
N LYS A 135 10.65 -4.61 10.50
CA LYS A 135 10.33 -4.31 9.10
C LYS A 135 9.26 -5.26 8.56
N ASP A 136 9.36 -6.54 8.86
CA ASP A 136 8.41 -7.55 8.41
C ASP A 136 7.02 -7.29 8.99
N ALA A 137 6.92 -7.05 10.30
CA ALA A 137 5.65 -6.68 10.93
C ALA A 137 5.05 -5.39 10.37
N ILE A 138 5.86 -4.39 10.03
CA ILE A 138 5.38 -3.14 9.42
C ILE A 138 4.86 -3.42 8.00
N ILE A 139 5.56 -4.24 7.23
CA ILE A 139 5.15 -4.58 5.86
C ILE A 139 3.85 -5.36 5.86
N GLU A 140 3.66 -6.31 6.78
CA GLU A 140 2.36 -6.99 6.94
C GLU A 140 1.22 -6.00 7.19
N GLN A 141 1.46 -4.93 7.96
CA GLN A 141 0.45 -3.88 8.15
C GLN A 141 0.21 -3.06 6.89
N ILE A 142 1.26 -2.77 6.10
CA ILE A 142 1.12 -2.09 4.80
C ILE A 142 0.32 -2.98 3.83
N ASP A 143 0.65 -4.26 3.75
CA ASP A 143 0.00 -5.25 2.89
C ASP A 143 -1.48 -5.38 3.23
N ARG A 144 -1.83 -5.44 4.53
CA ARG A 144 -3.22 -5.38 5.03
C ARG A 144 -3.98 -4.18 4.52
N LEU A 145 -3.46 -2.97 4.78
CA LEU A 145 -4.10 -1.72 4.33
C LEU A 145 -4.22 -1.68 2.81
N SER A 146 -3.26 -2.29 2.10
CA SER A 146 -3.24 -2.33 0.64
C SER A 146 -4.10 -3.44 0.03
N GLY A 147 -4.82 -4.22 0.83
CA GLY A 147 -5.73 -5.27 0.37
C GLY A 147 -5.07 -6.60 -0.02
N TYR A 148 -3.84 -6.87 0.43
CA TYR A 148 -3.18 -8.17 0.23
C TYR A 148 -3.56 -9.23 1.28
N ASP A 149 -4.18 -8.82 2.39
CA ASP A 149 -4.65 -9.71 3.46
C ASP A 149 -6.14 -10.08 3.27
N LEU A 150 -6.63 -10.10 2.02
CA LEU A 150 -7.96 -10.61 1.67
C LEU A 150 -7.99 -12.15 1.71
N ASP A 151 -7.52 -12.73 2.81
CA ASP A 151 -7.80 -14.12 3.16
C ASP A 151 -9.14 -14.16 3.93
N ASP A 152 -10.23 -14.20 3.17
CA ASP A 152 -11.37 -15.12 3.33
C ASP A 152 -12.16 -15.26 4.68
N ASP A 153 -12.22 -14.26 5.57
CA ASP A 153 -13.03 -14.37 6.82
C ASP A 153 -14.29 -13.47 6.93
N GLU A 154 -14.58 -12.60 5.95
CA GLU A 154 -15.81 -11.74 5.97
C GLU A 154 -16.93 -12.19 5.00
N SER A 155 -16.85 -13.40 4.43
CA SER A 155 -17.90 -13.96 3.57
C SER A 155 -19.02 -14.70 4.33
N SER A 156 -19.02 -14.73 5.67
CA SER A 156 -19.99 -15.51 6.46
C SER A 156 -21.26 -14.77 6.92
N GLU A 157 -21.43 -13.47 6.64
CA GLU A 157 -22.63 -12.72 7.10
C GLU A 157 -23.65 -12.38 5.99
N ALA A 158 -23.37 -12.72 4.72
CA ALA A 158 -24.25 -12.36 3.59
C ALA A 158 -25.27 -13.43 3.16
N GLU A 159 -25.35 -14.60 3.84
CA GLU A 159 -26.28 -15.69 3.46
C GLU A 159 -27.61 -15.76 4.26
N GLU A 160 -27.96 -14.75 5.07
CA GLU A 160 -29.24 -14.76 5.82
C GLU A 160 -30.29 -13.77 5.29
N VAL A 161 -30.49 -13.64 3.97
CA VAL A 161 -31.66 -12.90 3.45
C VAL A 161 -32.27 -13.52 2.18
N ILE A 162 -32.56 -14.83 2.16
CA ILE A 162 -33.61 -15.37 1.28
C ILE A 162 -34.40 -16.48 1.99
N LYS A 163 -35.11 -16.12 3.06
CA LYS A 163 -36.32 -16.81 3.49
C LYS A 163 -37.33 -15.78 3.99
N ASN A 164 -38.20 -15.32 3.10
CA ASN A 164 -39.60 -15.01 3.36
C ASN A 164 -40.35 -14.79 2.04
#